data_AF-A0A084JNV8-F1
#
_entry.id   AF-A0A084JNV8-F1
#
_cell.length_a   1.000
_cell.length_b   1.000
_cell.length_c   1.000
_cell.angle_alpha   90.00
_cell.angle_beta   90.00
_cell.angle_gamma   90.00
#
_symmetry.space_group_name_H-M   'P 1'
#
loop_
_entity.id
_entity.type
_entity.pdbx_description
1 polymer ?
#
loop_
_entity_poly.entity_id
_entity_poly.type
_entity_poly.pdbx_seq_one_letter_code
_entity_poly.pdbx_strand_id
1 'polypeptide(L)'
;MKNDIRVLGIAPYEGMKIQMLNLAKEYPQIDLTVYVGDMEQGLIIARNNFHGDYDVVISRGATAQMLRQQLTIPVIEIEISMYDILCAIKLAGGLKKKTTMISFADIRNHVLPLCELLECDIDIHTVDSIEAVEPTLRSLQDKQCETILCDVIVNTAAQRLGINSFLITSGLDSIRNAFNQALLLCESQQYLRDENLFFRELIRGQIGHTIVFDSQGNLFLSTLEDLKPELLELLRQELSQSGEEGDQRISRSLKGMRYSIRVRQIASGSLRYTAFFFDERKLPVSSNQMGISFSGRAEAEAAYYNSIFSFAGNLQGSQQEIDQISQSTAPVIFTGEDGTGKESIVSMLYIRGPLRNNPLVSINCSLLNDRSWAFLMEHHNSPLADEGSTLYFANVDVLSLERQYQLIAVLKEMDVCQRNRVMISCVCQSGEYISKVGALFREKLSCLSLYLPPLRQLSHQIPTLMNLCLSHMNVNMPRQILGADPEALSLLQSYNWPHNYTQFRRVIGELAITGTSQIITAENVRQVLRKERHVGAFSSLKENAATPLDLNRTLSEISQDIAIRVVNETEGNHTAAAKRLGISRTTLWRLLQK
;
A
#
# COMPACT_ATOMS: atom_id res chain seq x y z
N MET A 1 4.83 40.54 -0.34
CA MET A 1 3.99 41.53 0.38
C MET A 1 4.45 41.50 1.83
N LYS A 2 4.78 42.63 2.44
CA LYS A 2 5.01 42.65 3.90
C LYS A 2 3.65 42.38 4.54
N ASN A 3 3.52 41.26 5.24
CA ASN A 3 2.36 41.04 6.09
C ASN A 3 2.61 41.86 7.35
N ASP A 4 1.92 42.99 7.47
CA ASP A 4 1.90 43.75 8.72
C ASP A 4 1.08 42.94 9.74
N ILE A 5 1.62 42.78 10.95
CA ILE A 5 1.00 42.03 12.03
C ILE A 5 -0.10 42.89 12.63
N ARG A 6 -1.34 42.41 12.59
CA ARG A 6 -2.52 43.13 13.08
C ARG A 6 -2.68 42.89 14.57
N VAL A 7 -2.49 43.94 15.36
CA VAL A 7 -2.52 43.87 16.82
C VAL A 7 -3.74 44.60 17.36
N LEU A 8 -4.53 43.90 18.18
CA LEU A 8 -5.60 44.51 18.96
C LEU A 8 -5.09 44.86 20.36
N GLY A 9 -4.93 46.16 20.63
CA GLY A 9 -4.63 46.68 21.95
C GLY A 9 -5.90 46.91 22.77
N ILE A 10 -6.00 46.31 23.96
CA ILE A 10 -7.05 46.60 24.94
C ILE A 10 -6.38 47.19 26.17
N ALA A 11 -6.37 48.52 26.22
CA ALA A 11 -5.77 49.29 27.29
C ALA A 11 -6.77 49.46 28.44
N PRO A 12 -6.46 49.09 29.68
CA PRO A 12 -7.37 49.30 30.81
C PRO A 12 -7.63 50.77 31.16
N TYR A 13 -6.76 51.69 30.72
CA TYR A 13 -6.88 53.13 30.97
C TYR A 13 -6.35 53.96 29.80
N GLU A 14 -6.81 55.20 29.67
CA GLU A 14 -6.52 56.08 28.51
C GLU A 14 -5.02 56.36 28.34
N GLY A 15 -4.28 56.53 29.45
CA GLY A 15 -2.83 56.77 29.42
C GLY A 15 -2.05 55.66 28.71
N MET A 16 -2.42 54.39 28.94
CA MET A 16 -1.77 53.25 28.29
C MET A 16 -2.08 53.23 26.79
N LYS A 17 -3.32 53.54 26.39
CA LYS A 17 -3.68 53.65 24.97
C LYS A 17 -2.81 54.66 24.24
N ILE A 18 -2.60 55.84 24.82
CA ILE A 18 -1.74 56.88 24.25
C ILE A 18 -0.29 56.38 24.13
N GLN A 19 0.22 55.72 25.17
CA GLN A 19 1.57 55.15 25.15
C GLN A 19 1.73 54.08 24.07
N MET A 20 0.78 53.16 23.94
CA MET A 20 0.77 52.12 22.89
C MET A 20 0.75 52.73 21.49
N LEU A 21 -0.12 53.71 21.24
CA LEU A 21 -0.21 54.40 19.94
C LEU A 21 1.05 55.18 19.58
N ASN A 22 1.70 55.81 20.57
CA ASN A 22 2.96 56.51 20.34
C ASN A 22 4.11 55.54 20.07
N LEU A 23 4.20 54.46 20.85
CA LEU A 23 5.24 53.45 20.69
C LEU A 23 5.09 52.69 19.37
N ALA A 24 3.87 52.45 18.89
CA ALA A 24 3.62 51.79 17.62
C ALA A 24 4.30 52.47 16.41
N LYS A 25 4.56 53.79 16.50
CA LYS A 25 5.30 54.52 15.46
C LYS A 25 6.75 54.05 15.29
N GLU A 26 7.34 53.46 16.34
CA GLU A 26 8.67 52.84 16.29
C GLU A 26 8.64 51.45 15.63
N TYR A 27 7.46 50.87 15.41
CA TYR A 27 7.25 49.50 14.94
C TYR A 27 6.47 49.46 13.61
N PRO A 28 7.13 49.66 12.46
CA PRO A 28 6.45 49.73 11.16
C PRO A 28 5.83 48.41 10.70
N GLN A 29 6.09 47.31 11.40
CA GLN A 29 5.53 45.98 11.13
C GLN A 29 4.21 45.72 11.88
N ILE A 30 3.84 46.60 12.82
CA ILE A 30 2.65 46.45 13.66
C ILE A 30 1.55 47.38 13.16
N ASP A 31 0.43 46.80 12.72
CA ASP A 31 -0.82 47.52 12.49
C ASP A 31 -1.66 47.48 13.76
N LEU A 32 -1.57 48.55 14.57
CA LEU A 32 -2.14 48.61 15.91
C LEU A 32 -3.51 49.31 15.92
N THR A 33 -4.54 48.59 16.36
CA THR A 33 -5.82 49.18 16.77
C THR A 33 -5.94 49.14 18.29
N VAL A 34 -6.19 50.27 18.97
CA VAL A 34 -6.29 50.32 20.45
C VAL A 34 -7.63 50.86 20.93
N TYR A 35 -8.25 50.13 21.85
CA TYR A 35 -9.44 50.54 22.59
C TYR A 35 -9.18 50.63 24.09
N VAL A 36 -10.02 51.39 24.80
CA VAL A 36 -10.00 51.45 26.26
C VAL A 36 -11.12 50.60 26.82
N GLY A 37 -10.77 49.68 27.71
CA GLY A 37 -11.71 48.83 28.42
C GLY A 37 -10.99 47.87 29.37
N ASP A 38 -11.59 47.65 30.53
CA ASP A 38 -11.13 46.72 31.55
C ASP A 38 -12.09 45.52 31.66
N MET A 39 -11.55 44.35 32.01
CA MET A 39 -12.31 43.13 32.30
C MET A 39 -13.44 42.83 31.28
N GLU A 40 -14.69 42.82 31.73
CA GLU A 40 -15.86 42.54 30.89
C GLU A 40 -16.00 43.53 29.73
N GLN A 41 -15.75 44.82 29.97
CA GLN A 41 -15.79 45.83 28.90
C GLN A 41 -14.71 45.54 27.85
N GLY A 42 -13.51 45.16 28.28
CA GLY A 42 -12.43 44.71 27.40
C GLY A 42 -12.83 43.48 26.57
N LEU A 43 -13.46 42.49 27.19
CA LEU A 43 -13.92 41.27 26.51
C LEU A 43 -15.04 41.57 25.48
N ILE A 44 -15.99 42.44 25.83
CA ILE A 44 -17.06 42.87 24.90
C ILE A 44 -16.45 43.57 23.68
N ILE A 45 -15.49 44.46 23.90
CA ILE A 45 -14.76 45.14 22.81
C ILE A 45 -14.02 44.12 21.96
N ALA A 46 -13.32 43.16 22.57
CA ALA A 46 -12.59 42.12 21.83
C ALA A 46 -13.52 41.28 20.95
N ARG A 47 -14.68 40.87 21.49
CA ARG A 47 -15.67 40.06 20.76
C ARG A 47 -16.34 40.85 19.64
N ASN A 48 -16.71 42.10 19.87
CA ASN A 48 -17.34 42.94 18.85
C ASN A 48 -16.40 43.26 17.68
N ASN A 49 -15.09 43.29 17.93
CA ASN A 49 -14.07 43.52 16.91
C ASN A 49 -13.40 42.22 16.42
N PHE A 50 -13.95 41.05 16.77
CA PHE A 50 -13.38 39.76 16.37
C PHE A 50 -13.37 39.56 14.84
N HIS A 51 -14.25 40.25 14.12
CA HIS A 51 -14.26 40.28 12.65
C HIS A 51 -13.12 41.09 12.02
N GLY A 52 -12.25 41.72 12.81
CA GLY A 52 -11.14 42.55 12.34
C GLY A 52 -9.90 41.80 11.83
N ASP A 53 -9.92 40.45 11.81
CA ASP A 53 -8.77 39.61 11.44
C ASP A 53 -7.48 40.03 12.18
N TYR A 54 -7.52 40.04 13.52
CA TYR A 54 -6.34 40.33 14.35
C TYR A 54 -5.51 39.07 14.60
N ASP A 55 -4.19 39.21 14.54
CA ASP A 55 -3.24 38.11 14.78
C ASP A 55 -2.99 37.87 16.27
N VAL A 56 -3.00 38.94 17.06
CA VAL A 56 -2.67 38.90 18.50
C VAL A 56 -3.34 40.04 19.26
N VAL A 57 -3.68 39.78 20.52
CA VAL A 57 -4.22 40.79 21.45
C VAL A 57 -3.15 41.16 22.47
N ILE A 58 -3.01 42.45 22.74
CA ILE A 58 -2.14 42.96 23.81
C ILE A 58 -2.99 43.68 24.85
N SER A 59 -2.87 43.26 26.11
CA SER A 59 -3.59 43.89 27.23
C SER A 59 -2.77 43.79 28.53
N ARG A 60 -3.37 44.10 29.68
CA ARG A 60 -2.69 44.15 30.99
C ARG A 60 -3.48 43.44 32.09
N GLY A 61 -2.75 42.71 32.94
CA GLY A 61 -3.24 42.18 34.22
C GLY A 61 -4.50 41.34 34.09
N ALA A 62 -5.46 41.56 35.00
CA ALA A 62 -6.72 40.81 35.04
C ALA A 62 -7.49 40.83 33.71
N THR A 63 -7.48 41.96 32.98
CA THR A 63 -8.09 42.05 31.65
C THR A 63 -7.41 41.10 30.66
N ALA A 64 -6.07 41.03 30.64
CA ALA A 64 -5.32 40.11 29.79
C ALA A 64 -5.60 38.65 30.14
N GLN A 65 -5.64 38.30 31.42
CA GLN A 65 -5.97 36.95 31.88
C GLN A 65 -7.38 36.52 31.44
N MET A 66 -8.37 37.41 31.61
CA MET A 66 -9.75 37.16 31.19
C MET A 66 -9.86 36.96 29.67
N LEU A 67 -9.18 37.80 28.89
CA LEU A 67 -9.14 37.67 27.43
C LEU A 67 -8.48 36.33 27.03
N ARG A 68 -7.39 35.93 27.67
CA ARG A 68 -6.67 34.69 27.38
C ARG A 68 -7.53 33.43 27.60
N GLN A 69 -8.44 33.46 28.57
CA GLN A 69 -9.35 32.34 28.85
C GLN A 69 -10.54 32.28 27.88
N GLN A 70 -10.91 33.40 27.25
CA GLN A 70 -12.16 33.54 26.49
C GLN A 70 -11.96 33.72 24.99
N LEU A 71 -10.74 34.01 24.53
CA LEU A 71 -10.39 34.21 23.13
C LEU A 71 -9.57 33.05 22.58
N THR A 72 -9.72 32.78 21.28
CA THR A 72 -8.94 31.77 20.54
C THR A 72 -7.63 32.31 19.98
N ILE A 73 -7.53 33.63 19.80
CA ILE A 73 -6.31 34.32 19.37
C ILE A 73 -5.35 34.51 20.56
N PRO A 74 -4.02 34.49 20.33
CA PRO A 74 -3.06 34.63 21.40
C PRO A 74 -3.19 35.99 22.11
N VAL A 75 -3.07 35.99 23.44
CA VAL A 75 -3.14 37.19 24.28
C VAL A 75 -1.81 37.38 25.02
N ILE A 76 -1.13 38.48 24.69
CA ILE A 76 0.12 38.91 25.30
C ILE A 76 -0.20 39.94 26.38
N GLU A 77 0.39 39.71 27.55
CA GLU A 77 0.23 40.58 28.70
C GLU A 77 1.41 41.53 28.82
N ILE A 78 1.12 42.82 29.00
CA ILE A 78 2.13 43.84 29.29
C ILE A 78 2.54 43.69 30.75
N GLU A 79 3.60 42.99 31.12
CA GLU A 79 3.93 42.80 32.55
C GLU A 79 4.26 44.13 33.28
N ILE A 80 4.07 44.18 34.61
CA ILE A 80 4.53 45.32 35.42
C ILE A 80 5.99 45.06 35.78
N SER A 81 6.85 46.04 35.51
CA SER A 81 8.25 45.96 35.89
C SER A 81 8.48 46.39 37.35
N MET A 82 9.60 45.97 37.94
CA MET A 82 10.03 46.48 39.25
C MET A 82 10.21 48.00 39.25
N TYR A 83 10.66 48.57 38.11
CA TYR A 83 10.81 50.02 37.95
C TYR A 83 9.46 50.76 38.00
N ASP A 84 8.42 50.18 37.42
CA ASP A 84 7.06 50.74 37.45
C ASP A 84 6.53 50.81 38.90
N ILE A 85 6.75 49.75 39.68
CA ILE A 85 6.37 49.68 41.10
C ILE A 85 7.15 50.72 41.91
N LEU A 86 8.46 50.84 41.70
CA LEU A 86 9.30 51.85 42.35
C LEU A 86 8.82 53.28 42.08
N CYS A 87 8.44 53.56 40.84
CA CYS A 87 7.89 54.86 40.47
C CYS A 87 6.57 55.14 41.20
N ALA A 88 5.68 54.15 41.28
CA ALA A 88 4.42 54.27 42.02
C ALA A 88 4.66 54.51 43.53
N ILE A 89 5.59 53.78 44.15
CA ILE A 89 5.95 53.96 45.57
C ILE A 89 6.52 55.36 45.82
N LYS A 90 7.38 55.85 44.91
CA LYS A 90 7.94 57.21 45.00
C LYS A 90 6.85 58.28 44.91
N LEU A 91 5.87 58.10 44.01
CA LEU A 91 4.73 59.01 43.85
C LEU A 91 3.80 59.01 45.07
N ALA A 92 3.63 57.86 45.74
CA ALA A 92 2.82 57.71 46.95
C ALA A 92 3.41 58.39 48.21
N GLY A 93 4.51 59.14 48.09
CA GLY A 93 5.17 59.83 49.20
C GLY A 93 6.37 59.09 49.78
N GLY A 94 6.82 58.01 49.14
CA GLY A 94 7.97 57.21 49.57
C GLY A 94 7.71 56.36 50.82
N LEU A 95 8.77 55.76 51.37
CA LEU A 95 8.73 54.76 52.45
C LEU A 95 8.28 55.26 53.84
N LYS A 96 7.83 56.52 53.95
CA LYS A 96 7.60 57.18 55.25
C LYS A 96 6.16 57.14 55.75
N LYS A 97 5.21 56.72 54.90
CA LYS A 97 3.78 56.60 55.24
C LYS A 97 3.38 55.13 55.33
N LYS A 98 2.35 54.81 56.12
CA LYS A 98 1.72 53.48 56.09
C LYS A 98 1.02 53.29 54.75
N THR A 99 1.74 52.71 53.80
CA THR A 99 1.27 52.40 52.46
C THR A 99 0.75 50.98 52.44
N THR A 100 -0.47 50.79 51.92
CA THR A 100 -1.07 49.47 51.75
C THR A 100 -1.20 49.20 50.26
N MET A 101 -0.75 48.03 49.84
CA MET A 101 -0.89 47.59 48.47
C MET A 101 -2.10 46.65 48.35
N ILE A 102 -2.97 46.90 47.39
CA ILE A 102 -4.10 46.03 47.07
C ILE A 102 -4.04 45.73 45.58
N SER A 103 -3.91 44.45 45.23
CA SER A 103 -3.90 44.03 43.81
C SER A 103 -4.46 42.64 43.61
N PHE A 104 -4.79 42.32 42.36
CA PHE A 104 -4.95 40.92 41.96
C PHE A 104 -3.61 40.15 42.06
N ALA A 105 -3.69 38.83 42.21
CA ALA A 105 -2.63 37.95 42.75
C ALA A 105 -1.23 38.05 42.11
N ASP A 106 -1.11 38.50 40.86
CA ASP A 106 0.15 38.46 40.10
C ASP A 106 1.24 39.42 40.61
N ILE A 107 0.87 40.55 41.20
CA ILE A 107 1.87 41.60 41.51
C ILE A 107 2.61 41.31 42.83
N ARG A 108 2.03 40.49 43.72
CA ARG A 108 2.62 40.12 45.01
C ARG A 108 4.04 39.55 44.87
N ASN A 109 4.27 38.71 43.87
CA ASN A 109 5.56 38.05 43.64
C ASN A 109 6.68 39.03 43.26
N HIS A 110 6.34 40.18 42.66
CA HIS A 110 7.31 41.21 42.29
C HIS A 110 7.58 42.21 43.42
N VAL A 111 6.61 42.39 44.32
CA VAL A 111 6.66 43.41 45.38
C VAL A 111 7.38 42.91 46.62
N LEU A 112 7.17 41.66 47.03
CA LEU A 112 7.82 41.07 48.22
C LEU A 112 9.36 41.21 48.20
N PRO A 113 10.07 40.79 47.13
CA PRO A 113 11.53 40.95 47.08
C PRO A 113 11.96 42.42 47.06
N LEU A 114 11.14 43.29 46.48
CA LEU A 114 11.40 44.72 46.44
C LEU A 114 11.23 45.35 47.83
N CYS A 115 10.26 44.86 48.62
CA CYS A 115 10.05 45.29 50.00
C CYS A 115 11.18 44.85 50.93
N GLU A 116 11.67 43.63 50.77
CA GLU A 116 12.84 43.14 51.49
C GLU A 116 14.09 43.96 51.16
N LEU A 117 14.30 44.30 49.87
CA LEU A 117 15.47 45.07 49.44
C LEU A 117 15.45 46.54 49.90
N LEU A 118 14.27 47.15 49.99
CA LEU A 118 14.09 48.56 50.34
C LEU A 118 13.80 48.78 51.83
N GLU A 119 13.75 47.72 52.63
CA GLU A 119 13.35 47.74 54.04
C GLU A 119 12.01 48.47 54.25
N CYS A 120 11.01 48.19 53.42
CA CYS A 120 9.73 48.88 53.49
C CYS A 120 8.60 48.04 54.09
N ASP A 121 7.82 48.69 54.95
CA ASP A 121 6.66 48.12 55.63
C ASP A 121 5.39 48.42 54.79
N ILE A 122 5.22 47.66 53.70
CA ILE A 122 4.03 47.72 52.84
C ILE A 122 3.14 46.52 53.17
N ASP A 123 1.93 46.79 53.65
CA ASP A 123 0.94 45.74 53.90
C ASP A 123 0.29 45.33 52.57
N ILE A 124 0.40 44.06 52.17
CA ILE A 124 -0.03 43.55 50.86
C ILE A 124 -1.31 42.72 51.01
N HIS A 125 -2.39 43.18 50.37
CA HIS A 125 -3.67 42.47 50.29
C HIS A 125 -3.92 42.02 48.86
N THR A 126 -4.16 40.72 48.67
CA THR A 126 -4.51 40.15 47.36
C THR A 126 -6.01 39.95 47.25
N VAL A 127 -6.58 40.29 46.10
CA VAL A 127 -8.01 40.11 45.82
C VAL A 127 -8.19 39.19 44.61
N ASP A 128 -9.09 38.21 44.70
CA ASP A 128 -9.31 37.21 43.65
C ASP A 128 -10.52 37.52 42.76
N SER A 129 -11.41 38.43 43.19
CA SER A 129 -12.61 38.83 42.44
C SER A 129 -12.95 40.30 42.63
N ILE A 130 -13.65 40.89 41.66
CA ILE A 130 -14.11 42.30 41.72
C ILE A 130 -15.02 42.53 42.95
N GLU A 131 -15.84 41.54 43.30
CA GLU A 131 -16.77 41.58 44.44
C GLU A 131 -16.05 41.69 45.78
N ALA A 132 -14.84 41.15 45.89
CA ALA A 132 -14.03 41.21 47.10
C ALA A 132 -13.25 42.53 47.25
N VAL A 133 -13.22 43.40 46.22
CA VAL A 133 -12.47 44.67 46.25
C VAL A 133 -13.10 45.68 47.21
N GLU A 134 -14.41 45.95 47.10
CA GLU A 134 -15.08 46.93 47.96
C GLU A 134 -15.08 46.56 49.46
N PRO A 135 -15.38 45.31 49.87
CA PRO A 135 -15.30 44.90 51.27
C PRO A 135 -13.89 45.10 51.85
N THR A 136 -12.86 44.77 51.06
CA THR A 136 -11.45 44.91 51.47
C THR A 136 -11.09 46.38 51.66
N LEU A 137 -11.46 47.25 50.71
CA LEU A 137 -11.25 48.70 50.82
C LEU A 137 -11.93 49.31 52.05
N ARG A 138 -13.16 48.90 52.38
CA ARG A 138 -13.87 49.37 53.58
C ARG A 138 -13.18 48.91 54.87
N SER A 139 -12.73 47.65 54.93
CA SER A 139 -12.02 47.13 56.11
C SER A 139 -10.70 47.86 56.41
N LEU A 140 -10.08 48.45 55.39
CA LEU A 140 -8.84 49.20 55.51
C LEU A 140 -9.07 50.67 55.87
N GLN A 141 -10.25 51.22 55.55
CA GLN A 141 -10.67 52.55 55.97
C GLN A 141 -10.76 52.64 57.50
N ASP A 142 -11.19 51.56 58.17
CA ASP A 142 -11.23 51.45 59.63
C ASP A 142 -9.85 51.36 60.29
N LYS A 143 -8.78 51.08 59.52
CA LYS A 143 -7.41 50.79 60.02
C LYS A 143 -6.40 51.94 59.86
N GLN A 144 -6.84 53.15 59.53
CA GLN A 144 -5.97 54.33 59.32
C GLN A 144 -4.91 54.16 58.19
N CYS A 145 -5.25 53.52 57.08
CA CYS A 145 -4.39 53.55 55.88
C CYS A 145 -4.41 54.94 55.22
N GLU A 146 -3.23 55.55 55.03
CA GLU A 146 -3.13 56.88 54.40
C GLU A 146 -3.11 56.82 52.87
N THR A 147 -2.62 55.72 52.29
CA THR A 147 -2.36 55.64 50.85
C THR A 147 -2.43 54.21 50.34
N ILE A 148 -3.18 54.01 49.24
CA ILE A 148 -3.34 52.70 48.58
C ILE A 148 -2.54 52.66 47.28
N LEU A 149 -1.77 51.61 47.06
CA LEU A 149 -1.06 51.35 45.81
C LEU A 149 -1.74 50.16 45.10
N CYS A 150 -2.20 50.33 43.87
CA CYS A 150 -3.13 49.34 43.30
C CYS A 150 -3.19 49.30 41.77
N ASP A 151 -3.91 48.31 41.24
CA ASP A 151 -4.28 48.23 39.83
C ASP A 151 -5.50 49.11 39.49
N VAL A 152 -5.95 49.05 38.23
CA VAL A 152 -7.01 49.90 37.67
C VAL A 152 -8.36 49.64 38.32
N ILE A 153 -8.68 48.37 38.61
CA ILE A 153 -9.99 47.97 39.16
C ILE A 153 -10.10 48.53 40.57
N VAL A 154 -9.08 48.28 41.38
CA VAL A 154 -9.02 48.76 42.75
C VAL A 154 -8.93 50.29 42.79
N ASN A 155 -8.18 50.92 41.88
CA ASN A 155 -8.09 52.39 41.81
C ASN A 155 -9.45 53.02 41.52
N THR A 156 -10.22 52.44 40.59
CA THR A 156 -11.55 52.94 40.25
C THR A 156 -12.53 52.78 41.43
N ALA A 157 -12.47 51.65 42.15
CA ALA A 157 -13.27 51.43 43.35
C ALA A 157 -12.87 52.38 44.51
N ALA A 158 -11.57 52.57 44.73
CA ALA A 158 -11.04 53.46 45.76
C ALA A 158 -11.44 54.93 45.53
N GLN A 159 -11.37 55.41 44.28
CA GLN A 159 -11.82 56.77 43.92
C GLN A 159 -13.31 56.99 44.18
N ARG A 160 -14.17 55.97 43.94
CA ARG A 160 -15.61 56.04 44.26
C ARG A 160 -15.88 56.15 45.77
N LEU A 161 -15.01 55.55 46.58
CA LEU A 161 -15.07 55.59 48.04
C LEU A 161 -14.35 56.81 48.65
N GLY A 162 -13.75 57.68 47.82
CA GLY A 162 -13.01 58.86 48.27
C GLY A 162 -11.68 58.53 48.96
N ILE A 163 -11.11 57.36 48.70
CA ILE A 163 -9.83 56.91 49.28
C ILE A 163 -8.67 57.36 48.37
N ASN A 164 -7.59 57.86 48.96
CA ASN A 164 -6.38 58.22 48.23
C ASN A 164 -5.68 56.96 47.69
N SER A 165 -5.75 56.77 46.37
CA SER A 165 -5.13 55.66 45.66
C SER A 165 -4.15 56.12 44.58
N PHE A 166 -3.09 55.34 44.39
CA PHE A 166 -2.08 55.50 43.35
C PHE A 166 -2.09 54.26 42.46
N LEU A 167 -2.41 54.47 41.18
CA LEU A 167 -2.38 53.43 40.16
C LEU A 167 -0.93 53.07 39.81
N ILE A 168 -0.60 51.78 39.83
CA ILE A 168 0.62 51.27 39.21
C ILE A 168 0.42 51.28 37.70
N THR A 169 1.12 52.18 37.02
CA THR A 169 1.10 52.27 35.55
C THR A 169 2.24 51.47 34.95
N SER A 170 2.00 50.84 33.80
CA SER A 170 3.08 50.21 33.03
C SER A 170 3.92 51.27 32.33
N GLY A 171 5.24 51.14 32.42
CA GLY A 171 6.19 51.97 31.70
C GLY A 171 6.26 51.66 30.22
N LEU A 172 6.95 52.52 29.47
CA LEU A 172 7.17 52.34 28.03
C LEU A 172 7.95 51.05 27.72
N ASP A 173 8.91 50.68 28.58
CA ASP A 173 9.71 49.45 28.39
C ASP A 173 8.85 48.18 28.52
N SER A 174 7.86 48.19 29.42
CA SER A 174 6.91 47.09 29.58
C SER A 174 6.05 46.90 28.34
N ILE A 175 5.57 48.00 27.74
CA ILE A 175 4.81 47.98 26.48
C ILE A 175 5.72 47.54 25.32
N ARG A 176 6.98 48.01 25.30
CA ARG A 176 7.98 47.62 24.30
C ARG A 176 8.25 46.11 24.33
N ASN A 177 8.40 45.54 25.52
CA ASN A 177 8.58 44.11 25.69
C ASN A 177 7.37 43.32 25.16
N ALA A 178 6.15 43.77 25.44
CA ALA A 178 4.93 43.15 24.90
C ALA A 178 4.87 43.21 23.37
N PHE A 179 5.27 44.32 22.76
CA PHE A 179 5.32 44.46 21.30
C PHE A 179 6.38 43.53 20.68
N ASN A 180 7.57 43.45 21.28
CA ASN A 180 8.62 42.53 20.83
C ASN A 180 8.19 41.07 20.95
N GLN A 181 7.49 40.70 22.04
CA GLN A 181 6.91 39.37 22.20
C GLN A 181 5.84 39.08 21.14
N ALA A 182 5.01 40.07 20.80
CA ALA A 182 4.01 39.95 19.75
C ALA A 182 4.63 39.64 18.39
N LEU A 183 5.67 40.41 18.02
CA LEU A 183 6.42 40.18 16.79
C LEU A 183 7.03 38.78 16.76
N LEU A 184 7.77 38.39 17.82
CA LEU A 184 8.42 37.09 17.89
C LEU A 184 7.43 35.93 17.77
N LEU A 185 6.28 36.02 18.44
CA LEU A 185 5.24 35.00 18.41
C LEU A 185 4.62 34.88 17.01
N CYS A 186 4.23 36.01 16.41
CA CYS A 186 3.61 36.03 15.09
C CYS A 186 4.57 35.57 14.00
N GLU A 187 5.83 36.01 14.03
CA GLU A 187 6.88 35.56 13.09
C GLU A 187 7.14 34.06 13.23
N SER A 188 7.24 33.54 14.46
CA SER A 188 7.43 32.11 14.70
C SER A 188 6.25 31.28 14.20
N GLN A 189 5.02 31.73 14.42
CA GLN A 189 3.82 31.05 13.93
C GLN A 189 3.73 31.08 12.41
N GLN A 190 4.08 32.20 11.80
CA GLN A 190 4.09 32.32 10.34
C GLN A 190 5.16 31.41 9.73
N TYR A 191 6.37 31.38 10.29
CA TYR A 191 7.43 30.46 9.87
C TYR A 191 6.98 29.00 9.93
N LEU A 192 6.39 28.56 11.05
CA LEU A 192 5.88 27.20 11.20
C LEU A 192 4.74 26.89 10.21
N ARG A 193 3.88 27.87 9.92
CA ARG A 193 2.78 27.72 8.95
C ARG A 193 3.33 27.58 7.52
N ASP A 194 4.29 28.43 7.15
CA ASP A 194 4.92 28.40 5.83
C ASP A 194 5.72 27.11 5.63
N GLU A 195 6.44 26.65 6.65
CA GLU A 195 7.14 25.37 6.65
C GLU A 195 6.15 24.18 6.49
N ASN A 196 5.04 24.19 7.22
CA ASN A 196 3.99 23.17 7.07
C ASN A 196 3.36 23.17 5.67
N LEU A 197 3.10 24.34 5.10
CA LEU A 197 2.57 24.47 3.73
C LEU A 197 3.60 23.95 2.71
N PHE A 198 4.87 24.29 2.87
CA PHE A 198 5.96 23.79 2.04
C PHE A 198 6.03 22.26 2.06
N PHE A 199 5.98 21.64 3.24
CA PHE A 199 5.95 20.17 3.34
C PHE A 199 4.70 19.55 2.70
N ARG A 200 3.52 20.18 2.85
CA ARG A 200 2.29 19.70 2.21
C ARG A 200 2.40 19.73 0.69
N GLU A 201 2.97 20.78 0.12
CA GLU A 201 3.20 20.89 -1.33
C GLU A 201 4.25 19.89 -1.83
N LEU A 202 5.33 19.66 -1.09
CA LEU A 202 6.30 18.61 -1.42
C LEU A 202 5.67 17.21 -1.46
N ILE A 203 4.79 16.90 -0.51
CA ILE A 203 4.10 15.60 -0.47
C ILE A 203 3.11 15.47 -1.64
N ARG A 204 2.39 16.55 -2.00
CA ARG A 204 1.49 16.56 -3.18
C ARG A 204 2.24 16.34 -4.50
N GLY A 205 3.50 16.78 -4.59
CA GLY A 205 4.33 16.59 -5.77
C GLY A 205 4.89 15.17 -5.96
N GLN A 206 4.69 14.24 -5.01
CA GLN A 206 5.20 12.88 -5.11
C GLN A 206 4.32 11.98 -5.99
N ILE A 207 4.95 10.97 -6.60
CA ILE A 207 4.28 9.92 -7.38
C ILE A 207 3.66 8.93 -6.38
N GLY A 208 2.50 9.28 -5.84
CA GLY A 208 1.76 8.47 -4.88
C GLY A 208 0.82 9.32 -4.03
N HIS A 209 -0.25 8.72 -3.53
CA HIS A 209 -1.22 9.38 -2.69
C HIS A 209 -1.02 9.01 -1.22
N THR A 210 -1.18 9.97 -0.32
CA THR A 210 -1.09 9.77 1.11
C THR A 210 -2.38 10.24 1.77
N ILE A 211 -2.99 9.36 2.55
CA ILE A 211 -4.12 9.67 3.42
C ILE A 211 -3.72 9.34 4.85
N VAL A 212 -3.95 10.27 5.78
CA VAL A 212 -3.62 10.10 7.20
C VAL A 212 -4.88 10.24 8.03
N PHE A 213 -5.10 9.29 8.93
CA PHE A 213 -6.17 9.33 9.91
C PHE A 213 -5.61 9.51 11.33
N ASP A 214 -6.38 10.20 12.18
CA ASP A 214 -6.10 10.30 13.61
C ASP A 214 -6.54 9.02 14.36
N SER A 215 -6.21 8.96 15.65
CA SER A 215 -6.62 7.85 16.54
C SER A 215 -8.14 7.66 16.70
N GLN A 216 -8.94 8.66 16.31
CA GLN A 216 -10.41 8.61 16.36
C GLN A 216 -11.03 8.22 15.00
N GLY A 217 -10.21 8.06 13.95
CA GLY A 217 -10.66 7.74 12.59
C GLY A 217 -11.07 8.95 11.75
N ASN A 218 -10.76 10.18 12.18
CA ASN A 218 -10.96 11.39 11.39
C ASN A 218 -9.80 11.62 10.41
N LEU A 219 -10.13 12.21 9.26
CA LEU A 219 -9.15 12.53 8.23
C LEU A 219 -8.27 13.72 8.69
N PHE A 220 -6.97 13.49 8.81
CA PHE A 220 -5.99 14.51 9.19
C PHE A 220 -5.31 15.15 7.97
N LEU A 221 -4.92 14.32 6.99
CA LEU A 221 -4.27 14.76 5.75
C LEU A 221 -4.77 13.94 4.57
N SER A 222 -5.00 14.59 3.43
CA SER A 222 -5.20 13.94 2.13
C SER A 222 -4.41 14.69 1.07
N THR A 223 -3.66 13.95 0.27
CA THR A 223 -3.03 14.48 -0.95
C THR A 223 -3.95 14.36 -2.17
N LEU A 224 -5.04 13.61 -2.08
CA LEU A 224 -6.07 13.55 -3.12
C LEU A 224 -7.02 14.73 -2.98
N GLU A 225 -7.22 15.45 -4.08
CA GLU A 225 -8.22 16.53 -4.19
C GLU A 225 -9.64 15.96 -4.22
N ASP A 226 -9.86 14.88 -4.98
CA ASP A 226 -11.15 14.18 -5.07
C ASP A 226 -11.10 12.83 -4.33
N LEU A 227 -11.50 12.83 -3.06
CA LEU A 227 -11.69 11.61 -2.28
C LEU A 227 -12.99 10.92 -2.65
N LYS A 228 -12.90 9.77 -3.33
CA LYS A 228 -14.06 8.90 -3.57
C LYS A 228 -14.53 8.31 -2.22
N PRO A 229 -15.83 8.38 -1.89
CA PRO A 229 -16.35 7.88 -0.62
C PRO A 229 -16.11 6.38 -0.42
N GLU A 230 -16.11 5.61 -1.52
CA GLU A 230 -15.81 4.17 -1.54
C GLU A 230 -14.37 3.86 -1.10
N LEU A 231 -13.40 4.72 -1.44
CA LEU A 231 -12.01 4.57 -1.03
C LEU A 231 -11.85 4.89 0.46
N LEU A 232 -12.55 5.90 0.96
CA LEU A 232 -12.56 6.25 2.38
C LEU A 232 -13.15 5.13 3.24
N GLU A 233 -14.26 4.50 2.82
CA GLU A 233 -14.82 3.35 3.52
C GLU A 233 -13.86 2.16 3.55
N LEU A 234 -13.21 1.87 2.42
CA LEU A 234 -12.21 0.81 2.35
C LEU A 234 -11.04 1.06 3.30
N LEU A 235 -10.49 2.29 3.30
CA LEU A 235 -9.37 2.63 4.19
C LEU A 235 -9.78 2.60 5.67
N ARG A 236 -11.00 3.00 6.02
CA ARG A 236 -11.55 2.89 7.38
C ARG A 236 -11.72 1.43 7.82
N GLN A 237 -12.17 0.54 6.93
CA GLN A 237 -12.24 -0.89 7.23
C GLN A 237 -10.85 -1.47 7.52
N GLU A 238 -9.84 -1.10 6.74
CA GLU A 238 -8.46 -1.57 6.95
C GLU A 238 -7.83 -0.98 8.23
N LEU A 239 -8.21 0.24 8.63
CA LEU A 239 -7.81 0.86 9.90
C LEU A 239 -8.23 0.02 11.12
N SER A 240 -9.37 -0.68 11.03
CA SER A 240 -9.86 -1.57 12.09
C SER A 240 -9.15 -2.93 12.15
N GLN A 241 -8.42 -3.32 11.09
CA GLN A 241 -7.77 -4.62 10.94
C GLN A 241 -6.24 -4.56 11.09
N SER A 242 -5.64 -3.37 11.04
CA SER A 242 -4.19 -3.20 11.18
C SER A 242 -3.75 -3.36 12.65
N GLY A 243 -2.98 -4.42 12.93
CA GLY A 243 -2.34 -4.65 14.23
C GLY A 243 -1.17 -3.70 14.50
N GLU A 244 -0.78 -3.55 15.77
CA GLU A 244 0.06 -2.45 16.28
C GLU A 244 1.53 -2.40 15.80
N GLU A 245 2.07 -3.37 15.05
CA GLU A 245 3.50 -3.32 14.67
C GLU A 245 3.78 -3.83 13.25
N GLY A 246 4.17 -2.91 12.36
CA GLY A 246 4.79 -3.21 11.06
C GLY A 246 4.22 -2.41 9.87
N ASP A 247 5.07 -2.19 8.86
CA ASP A 247 4.63 -1.74 7.54
C ASP A 247 3.77 -2.83 6.87
N GLN A 248 2.45 -2.63 6.80
CA GLN A 248 1.56 -3.54 6.09
C GLN A 248 1.40 -3.08 4.64
N ARG A 249 1.62 -3.98 3.67
CA ARG A 249 1.27 -3.76 2.26
C ARG A 249 0.00 -4.53 1.92
N ILE A 250 -0.99 -3.82 1.40
CA ILE A 250 -2.32 -4.31 1.06
C ILE A 250 -2.55 -3.98 -0.42
N SER A 251 -3.06 -4.93 -1.18
CA SER A 251 -3.47 -4.68 -2.57
C SER A 251 -4.97 -4.90 -2.74
N ARG A 252 -5.66 -3.91 -3.29
CA ARG A 252 -7.11 -3.93 -3.49
C ARG A 252 -7.45 -3.49 -4.90
N SER A 253 -8.41 -4.17 -5.52
CA SER A 253 -8.96 -3.80 -6.82
C SER A 253 -10.32 -3.14 -6.64
N LEU A 254 -10.51 -1.92 -7.15
CA LEU A 254 -11.77 -1.18 -7.09
C LEU A 254 -12.06 -0.57 -8.47
N LYS A 255 -13.20 -0.91 -9.08
CA LYS A 255 -13.65 -0.40 -10.40
C LYS A 255 -12.58 -0.45 -11.52
N GLY A 256 -11.78 -1.52 -11.58
CA GLY A 256 -10.73 -1.66 -12.60
C GLY A 256 -9.44 -0.86 -12.32
N MET A 257 -9.29 -0.32 -11.11
CA MET A 257 -8.05 0.25 -10.58
C MET A 257 -7.52 -0.67 -9.48
N ARG A 258 -6.21 -0.93 -9.47
CA ARG A 258 -5.51 -1.62 -8.39
C ARG A 258 -4.77 -0.59 -7.54
N TYR A 259 -5.17 -0.54 -6.28
CA TYR A 259 -4.57 0.25 -5.24
C TYR A 259 -3.52 -0.61 -4.54
N SER A 260 -2.26 -0.18 -4.57
CA SER A 260 -1.20 -0.75 -3.74
C SER A 260 -1.03 0.15 -2.52
N ILE A 261 -1.57 -0.24 -1.38
CA ILE A 261 -1.67 0.54 -0.15
C ILE A 261 -0.62 0.05 0.84
N ARG A 262 0.25 0.92 1.33
CA ARG A 262 1.17 0.69 2.45
C ARG A 262 0.64 1.44 3.66
N VAL A 263 0.40 0.73 4.76
CA VAL A 263 -0.08 1.27 6.02
C VAL A 263 1.08 1.37 6.99
N ARG A 264 1.25 2.53 7.61
CA ARG A 264 2.25 2.77 8.64
C ARG A 264 1.68 3.62 9.76
N GLN A 265 1.86 3.17 11.00
CA GLN A 265 1.59 4.02 12.16
C GLN A 265 2.77 4.95 12.42
N ILE A 266 2.47 6.23 12.63
CA ILE A 266 3.43 7.29 12.89
C ILE A 266 3.07 7.91 14.24
N ALA A 267 4.00 7.83 15.18
CA ALA A 267 3.88 8.50 16.47
C ALA A 267 4.67 9.82 16.42
N SER A 268 4.01 10.93 16.74
CA SER A 268 4.66 12.23 16.93
C SER A 268 4.24 12.80 18.29
N GLY A 269 5.13 12.69 19.28
CA GLY A 269 4.85 13.07 20.66
C GLY A 269 3.70 12.27 21.26
N SER A 270 2.65 12.95 21.72
CA SER A 270 1.44 12.34 22.30
C SER A 270 0.41 11.89 21.25
N LEU A 271 0.63 12.19 19.96
CA LEU A 271 -0.32 11.93 18.89
C LEU A 271 0.09 10.68 18.10
N ARG A 272 -0.88 9.79 17.89
CA ARG A 272 -0.74 8.60 17.04
C ARG A 272 -1.58 8.78 15.78
N TYR A 273 -0.94 8.63 14.64
CA TYR A 273 -1.55 8.73 13.32
C TYR A 273 -1.33 7.45 12.52
N THR A 274 -2.30 7.10 11.69
CA THR A 274 -2.18 5.99 10.74
C THR A 274 -2.12 6.57 9.33
N ALA A 275 -0.98 6.41 8.67
CA ALA A 275 -0.75 6.86 7.31
C ALA A 275 -0.92 5.71 6.32
N PHE A 276 -1.72 5.96 5.28
CA PHE A 276 -1.96 5.08 4.15
C PHE A 276 -1.31 5.71 2.92
N PHE A 277 -0.22 5.11 2.45
CA PHE A 277 0.46 5.48 1.21
C PHE A 277 -0.04 4.58 0.10
N PHE A 278 -0.64 5.09 -0.95
CA PHE A 278 -1.14 4.25 -2.02
C PHE A 278 -0.89 4.78 -3.41
N ASP A 279 -0.61 3.85 -4.31
CA ASP A 279 -0.42 4.08 -5.73
C ASP A 279 -1.67 3.57 -6.48
N GLU A 280 -2.28 4.45 -7.28
CA GLU A 280 -3.40 4.11 -8.15
C GLU A 280 -2.89 3.58 -9.48
N ARG A 281 -2.95 2.27 -9.69
CA ARG A 281 -2.64 1.67 -10.99
C ARG A 281 -3.95 1.34 -11.69
N LYS A 282 -4.15 1.80 -12.93
CA LYS A 282 -5.17 1.17 -13.79
C LYS A 282 -4.81 -0.30 -13.89
N LEU A 283 -5.71 -1.20 -13.47
CA LEU A 283 -5.60 -2.57 -13.97
C LEU A 283 -5.65 -2.43 -15.48
N PRO A 284 -4.68 -2.97 -16.24
CA PRO A 284 -4.80 -3.00 -17.67
C PRO A 284 -5.99 -3.91 -17.97
N VAL A 285 -7.17 -3.32 -18.09
CA VAL A 285 -8.32 -3.91 -18.75
C VAL A 285 -7.89 -4.01 -20.22
N SER A 286 -7.24 -5.12 -20.56
CA SER A 286 -7.02 -5.68 -21.91
C SER A 286 -6.79 -4.64 -23.02
N SER A 287 -5.58 -4.45 -23.54
CA SER A 287 -5.26 -5.06 -24.85
C SER A 287 -3.81 -4.95 -25.34
N ASN A 288 -2.85 -4.40 -24.58
CA ASN A 288 -1.51 -4.11 -25.13
C ASN A 288 -0.31 -4.86 -24.50
N GLN A 289 -0.52 -5.70 -23.49
CA GLN A 289 0.52 -6.56 -22.92
C GLN A 289 0.05 -8.02 -22.93
N MET A 290 -0.04 -8.61 -24.12
CA MET A 290 -0.29 -10.05 -24.23
C MET A 290 0.83 -10.82 -23.52
N GLY A 291 0.43 -11.80 -22.71
CA GLY A 291 1.32 -12.72 -22.02
C GLY A 291 1.76 -12.33 -20.60
N ILE A 292 1.42 -11.16 -20.05
CA ILE A 292 1.79 -10.78 -18.66
C ILE A 292 0.54 -10.61 -17.82
N SER A 293 0.48 -11.30 -16.68
CA SER A 293 -0.65 -11.25 -15.74
C SER A 293 -0.17 -11.09 -14.31
N PHE A 294 -0.91 -10.32 -13.51
CA PHE A 294 -0.59 -10.03 -12.12
C PHE A 294 -1.69 -10.61 -11.24
N SER A 295 -1.33 -11.56 -10.38
CA SER A 295 -2.28 -12.24 -9.48
C SER A 295 -1.96 -11.92 -8.03
N GLY A 296 -2.99 -11.60 -7.26
CA GLY A 296 -2.91 -11.50 -5.80
C GLY A 296 -3.02 -12.87 -5.13
N ARG A 297 -2.85 -12.92 -3.81
CA ARG A 297 -3.01 -14.16 -3.03
C ARG A 297 -4.39 -14.80 -3.21
N ALA A 298 -5.47 -14.04 -3.08
CA ALA A 298 -6.84 -14.57 -3.20
C ALA A 298 -7.13 -15.11 -4.62
N GLU A 299 -6.63 -14.45 -5.66
CA GLU A 299 -6.78 -14.88 -7.05
C GLU A 299 -5.96 -16.15 -7.33
N ALA A 300 -4.73 -16.24 -6.81
CA ALA A 300 -3.89 -17.43 -6.92
C ALA A 300 -4.48 -18.61 -6.13
N GLU A 301 -5.06 -18.37 -4.94
CA GLU A 301 -5.79 -19.36 -4.16
C GLU A 301 -7.02 -19.86 -4.93
N ALA A 302 -7.83 -18.96 -5.49
CA ALA A 302 -8.97 -19.35 -6.32
C ALA A 302 -8.54 -20.15 -7.56
N ALA A 303 -7.47 -19.73 -8.26
CA ALA A 303 -6.93 -20.46 -9.40
C ALA A 303 -6.41 -21.86 -9.03
N TYR A 304 -5.81 -22.00 -7.85
CA TYR A 304 -5.34 -23.29 -7.33
C TYR A 304 -6.50 -24.21 -6.94
N TYR A 305 -7.47 -23.72 -6.14
CA TYR A 305 -8.61 -24.53 -5.68
C TYR A 305 -9.55 -24.92 -6.82
N ASN A 306 -9.69 -24.07 -7.83
CA ASN A 306 -10.43 -24.40 -9.05
C ASN A 306 -9.65 -25.34 -10.00
N SER A 307 -8.36 -25.57 -9.73
CA SER A 307 -7.57 -26.54 -10.48
C SER A 307 -7.76 -27.95 -9.93
N ILE A 308 -7.84 -28.92 -10.83
CA ILE A 308 -7.88 -30.36 -10.52
C ILE A 308 -6.66 -30.78 -9.68
N PHE A 309 -5.56 -30.04 -9.76
CA PHE A 309 -4.33 -30.30 -8.99
C PHE A 309 -4.42 -29.99 -7.50
N SER A 310 -5.40 -29.20 -7.02
CA SER A 310 -5.70 -29.09 -5.58
C SER A 310 -6.01 -30.46 -4.97
N PHE A 311 -6.65 -31.32 -5.77
CA PHE A 311 -7.15 -32.63 -5.35
C PHE A 311 -6.14 -33.76 -5.56
N ALA A 312 -5.17 -33.57 -6.46
CA ALA A 312 -4.05 -34.49 -6.72
C ALA A 312 -2.93 -34.35 -5.67
N GLY A 313 -3.27 -34.01 -4.43
CA GLY A 313 -2.36 -33.74 -3.32
C GLY A 313 -1.44 -34.89 -2.92
N ASN A 314 -1.35 -35.97 -3.69
CA ASN A 314 -0.56 -37.16 -3.44
C ASN A 314 0.51 -37.40 -4.52
N LEU A 315 1.33 -36.39 -4.82
CA LEU A 315 2.70 -36.65 -5.29
C LEU A 315 3.51 -37.24 -4.12
N GLN A 316 3.17 -38.46 -3.67
CA GLN A 316 3.71 -39.09 -2.45
C GLN A 316 5.25 -39.24 -2.47
N GLY A 317 5.90 -39.10 -3.64
CA GLY A 317 7.36 -39.07 -3.78
C GLY A 317 8.02 -37.69 -3.74
N SER A 318 7.29 -36.59 -3.98
CA SER A 318 7.88 -35.24 -4.16
C SER A 318 7.37 -34.22 -3.14
N GLN A 319 6.48 -34.58 -2.21
CA GLN A 319 5.97 -33.65 -1.20
C GLN A 319 7.08 -33.06 -0.32
N GLN A 320 8.04 -33.87 0.13
CA GLN A 320 9.15 -33.38 0.95
C GLN A 320 10.01 -32.36 0.19
N GLU A 321 10.26 -32.61 -1.09
CA GLU A 321 11.00 -31.70 -1.96
C GLU A 321 10.21 -30.41 -2.23
N ILE A 322 8.89 -30.51 -2.47
CA ILE A 322 7.98 -29.37 -2.63
C ILE A 322 7.94 -28.52 -1.36
N ASP A 323 7.86 -29.12 -0.17
CA ASP A 323 7.79 -28.40 1.08
C ASP A 323 9.12 -27.68 1.37
N GLN A 324 10.27 -28.31 1.11
CA GLN A 324 11.59 -27.66 1.20
C GLN A 324 11.72 -26.50 0.21
N ILE A 325 11.29 -26.69 -1.04
CA ILE A 325 11.31 -25.64 -2.06
C ILE A 325 10.34 -24.51 -1.70
N SER A 326 9.20 -24.80 -1.09
CA SER A 326 8.19 -23.78 -0.74
C SER A 326 8.74 -22.74 0.24
N GLN A 327 9.58 -23.16 1.19
CA GLN A 327 10.21 -22.31 2.20
C GLN A 327 11.43 -21.54 1.68
N SER A 328 12.03 -22.00 0.58
CA SER A 328 13.19 -21.35 -0.04
C SER A 328 12.78 -20.21 -0.98
N THR A 329 13.62 -19.18 -1.05
CA THR A 329 13.54 -18.09 -2.06
C THR A 329 14.38 -18.37 -3.30
N ALA A 330 15.11 -19.49 -3.34
CA ALA A 330 15.95 -19.86 -4.47
C ALA A 330 15.13 -20.00 -5.77
N PRO A 331 15.74 -19.72 -6.94
CA PRO A 331 15.05 -19.88 -8.21
C PRO A 331 14.74 -21.36 -8.49
N VAL A 332 13.56 -21.64 -9.05
CA VAL A 332 13.06 -23.01 -9.28
C VAL A 332 12.74 -23.20 -10.75
N ILE A 333 13.14 -24.34 -11.30
CA ILE A 333 12.77 -24.78 -12.65
C ILE A 333 11.87 -26.02 -12.59
N PHE A 334 10.71 -25.93 -13.23
CA PHE A 334 9.72 -26.99 -13.38
C PHE A 334 9.89 -27.66 -14.73
N THR A 335 10.22 -28.95 -14.73
CA THR A 335 10.35 -29.75 -15.96
C THR A 335 9.25 -30.78 -16.02
N GLY A 336 8.80 -31.09 -17.23
CA GLY A 336 7.78 -32.10 -17.44
C GLY A 336 7.08 -31.89 -18.77
N GLU A 337 6.35 -32.91 -19.22
CA GLU A 337 5.58 -32.86 -20.46
C GLU A 337 4.48 -31.79 -20.43
N ASP A 338 3.90 -31.51 -21.59
CA ASP A 338 2.78 -30.59 -21.67
C ASP A 338 1.55 -31.15 -20.91
N GLY A 339 0.82 -30.26 -20.25
CA GLY A 339 -0.37 -30.62 -19.48
C GLY A 339 -0.10 -31.37 -18.16
N THR A 340 1.11 -31.34 -17.60
CA THR A 340 1.43 -31.93 -16.27
C THR A 340 1.07 -31.06 -15.06
N GLY A 341 0.43 -29.90 -15.27
CA GLY A 341 -0.04 -29.04 -14.16
C GLY A 341 0.99 -28.10 -13.55
N LYS A 342 2.06 -27.77 -14.28
CA LYS A 342 3.14 -26.86 -13.86
C LYS A 342 2.63 -25.56 -13.22
N GLU A 343 1.62 -24.93 -13.82
CA GLU A 343 1.02 -23.68 -13.32
C GLU A 343 0.35 -23.84 -11.95
N SER A 344 -0.31 -24.99 -11.70
CA SER A 344 -0.99 -25.22 -10.42
C SER A 344 0.01 -25.40 -9.28
N ILE A 345 1.16 -26.02 -9.55
CA ILE A 345 2.23 -26.20 -8.56
C ILE A 345 2.92 -24.87 -8.25
N VAL A 346 3.07 -24.00 -9.25
CA VAL A 346 3.55 -22.62 -9.05
C VAL A 346 2.64 -21.85 -8.13
N SER A 347 1.32 -21.88 -8.37
CA SER A 347 0.35 -21.24 -7.47
C SER A 347 0.43 -21.80 -6.05
N MET A 348 0.55 -23.12 -5.90
CA MET A 348 0.72 -23.77 -4.60
C MET A 348 1.98 -23.31 -3.85
N LEU A 349 3.12 -23.27 -4.54
CA LEU A 349 4.40 -22.83 -3.98
C LEU A 349 4.39 -21.35 -3.61
N TYR A 350 3.69 -20.52 -4.39
CA TYR A 350 3.48 -19.11 -4.07
C TYR A 350 2.63 -18.93 -2.81
N ILE A 351 1.50 -19.65 -2.69
CA ILE A 351 0.60 -19.56 -1.52
C ILE A 351 1.31 -19.99 -0.22
N ARG A 352 2.14 -21.03 -0.30
CA ARG A 352 2.91 -21.57 0.84
C ARG A 352 4.23 -20.82 1.11
N GLY A 353 4.65 -19.93 0.20
CA GLY A 353 5.95 -19.28 0.26
C GLY A 353 6.04 -18.05 1.18
N PRO A 354 7.27 -17.59 1.47
CA PRO A 354 7.52 -16.42 2.32
C PRO A 354 7.05 -15.10 1.67
N LEU A 355 7.03 -15.02 0.34
CA LEU A 355 6.64 -13.82 -0.42
C LEU A 355 5.13 -13.79 -0.79
N ARG A 356 4.28 -14.55 -0.10
CA ARG A 356 2.83 -14.64 -0.37
C ARG A 356 2.04 -13.33 -0.23
N ASN A 357 2.64 -12.30 0.37
CA ASN A 357 2.02 -10.98 0.53
C ASN A 357 2.31 -10.04 -0.65
N ASN A 358 3.25 -10.41 -1.54
CA ASN A 358 3.64 -9.64 -2.72
C ASN A 358 3.07 -10.28 -3.99
N PRO A 359 2.85 -9.55 -5.11
CA PRO A 359 2.16 -10.09 -6.27
C PRO A 359 2.91 -11.24 -6.95
N LEU A 360 2.13 -12.19 -7.51
CA LEU A 360 2.61 -13.22 -8.43
C LEU A 360 2.46 -12.70 -9.86
N VAL A 361 3.57 -12.49 -10.55
CA VAL A 361 3.63 -12.06 -11.94
C VAL A 361 3.83 -13.29 -12.83
N SER A 362 2.79 -13.66 -13.57
CA SER A 362 2.82 -14.79 -14.51
C SER A 362 3.03 -14.28 -15.94
N ILE A 363 4.18 -14.64 -16.50
CA ILE A 363 4.67 -14.27 -17.82
C ILE A 363 4.61 -15.50 -18.72
N ASN A 364 3.61 -15.58 -19.60
CA ASN A 364 3.48 -16.66 -20.57
C ASN A 364 4.27 -16.33 -21.84
N CYS A 365 5.43 -16.97 -22.00
CA CYS A 365 6.34 -16.75 -23.12
C CYS A 365 5.74 -17.12 -24.48
N SER A 366 4.71 -17.97 -24.54
CA SER A 366 4.01 -18.30 -25.79
C SER A 366 3.10 -17.20 -26.30
N LEU A 367 2.72 -16.24 -25.44
CA LEU A 367 1.81 -15.14 -25.76
C LEU A 367 2.52 -13.78 -25.83
N LEU A 368 3.85 -13.76 -25.73
CA LEU A 368 4.63 -12.52 -25.73
C LEU A 368 4.82 -11.97 -27.15
N ASN A 369 4.34 -10.75 -27.37
CA ASN A 369 4.67 -9.95 -28.55
C ASN A 369 5.98 -9.17 -28.33
N ASP A 370 6.60 -8.68 -29.42
CA ASP A 370 7.85 -7.92 -29.37
C ASP A 370 7.77 -6.67 -28.46
N ARG A 371 6.60 -6.03 -28.40
CA ARG A 371 6.35 -4.90 -27.48
C ARG A 371 6.33 -5.32 -26.02
N SER A 372 5.69 -6.45 -25.70
CA SER A 372 5.69 -7.02 -24.34
C SER A 372 7.10 -7.46 -23.93
N TRP A 373 7.89 -7.96 -24.89
CA TRP A 373 9.30 -8.33 -24.67
C TRP A 373 10.18 -7.12 -24.38
N ALA A 374 10.07 -6.05 -25.18
CA ALA A 374 10.77 -4.80 -24.93
C ALA A 374 10.37 -4.17 -23.58
N PHE A 375 9.08 -4.24 -23.22
CA PHE A 375 8.61 -3.82 -21.89
C PHE A 375 9.27 -4.60 -20.76
N LEU A 376 9.41 -5.93 -20.89
CA LEU A 376 10.07 -6.76 -19.89
C LEU A 376 11.56 -6.44 -19.75
N MET A 377 12.26 -6.13 -20.85
CA MET A 377 13.72 -6.00 -20.85
C MET A 377 14.22 -4.57 -20.63
N GLU A 378 13.55 -3.57 -21.19
CA GLU A 378 14.10 -2.21 -21.33
C GLU A 378 13.38 -1.17 -20.46
N HIS A 379 12.18 -1.49 -19.96
CA HIS A 379 11.37 -0.52 -19.24
C HIS A 379 11.65 -0.50 -17.73
N HIS A 380 11.79 0.69 -17.14
CA HIS A 380 12.02 0.88 -15.69
C HIS A 380 10.87 0.33 -14.82
N ASN A 381 9.64 0.34 -15.33
CA ASN A 381 8.46 -0.29 -14.71
C ASN A 381 8.28 -1.79 -15.05
N SER A 382 9.33 -2.46 -15.51
CA SER A 382 9.29 -3.89 -15.77
C SER A 382 9.11 -4.66 -14.44
N PRO A 383 8.36 -5.77 -14.42
CA PRO A 383 8.30 -6.65 -13.25
C PRO A 383 9.67 -7.25 -12.85
N LEU A 384 10.69 -7.13 -13.70
CA LEU A 384 12.08 -7.49 -13.35
C LEU A 384 12.76 -6.47 -12.41
N ALA A 385 12.28 -5.22 -12.40
CA ALA A 385 12.84 -4.14 -11.59
C ALA A 385 12.28 -4.10 -10.16
N ASP A 386 11.06 -4.62 -9.95
CA ASP A 386 10.39 -4.70 -8.65
C ASP A 386 11.18 -5.56 -7.63
N GLU A 387 10.93 -5.36 -6.33
CA GLU A 387 11.56 -6.13 -5.25
C GLU A 387 10.53 -6.90 -4.40
N GLY A 388 10.87 -8.14 -4.05
CA GLY A 388 10.05 -9.02 -3.24
C GLY A 388 8.89 -9.69 -3.98
N SER A 389 8.79 -9.56 -5.30
CA SER A 389 7.75 -10.19 -6.12
C SER A 389 8.08 -11.65 -6.44
N THR A 390 7.05 -12.45 -6.76
CA THR A 390 7.25 -13.80 -7.33
C THR A 390 7.04 -13.75 -8.84
N LEU A 391 8.05 -14.10 -9.61
CA LEU A 391 8.05 -14.06 -11.07
C LEU A 391 7.95 -15.47 -11.61
N TYR A 392 6.91 -15.76 -12.40
CA TYR A 392 6.72 -17.04 -13.06
C TYR A 392 6.83 -16.91 -14.58
N PHE A 393 7.78 -17.62 -15.19
CA PHE A 393 7.94 -17.70 -16.64
C PHE A 393 7.36 -19.02 -17.16
N ALA A 394 6.25 -18.94 -17.89
CA ALA A 394 5.60 -20.09 -18.51
C ALA A 394 6.17 -20.38 -19.90
N ASN A 395 6.48 -21.66 -20.20
CA ASN A 395 6.89 -22.15 -21.53
C ASN A 395 8.12 -21.46 -22.15
N VAL A 396 9.23 -21.43 -21.42
CA VAL A 396 10.47 -20.77 -21.88
C VAL A 396 11.06 -21.45 -23.13
N ASP A 397 10.76 -22.72 -23.38
CA ASP A 397 11.23 -23.45 -24.57
C ASP A 397 10.72 -22.89 -25.90
N VAL A 398 9.62 -22.12 -25.87
CA VAL A 398 9.03 -21.51 -27.08
C VAL A 398 9.85 -20.29 -27.54
N LEU A 399 10.69 -19.71 -26.68
CA LEU A 399 11.51 -18.56 -27.02
C LEU A 399 12.63 -18.94 -28.00
N SER A 400 13.01 -18.00 -28.88
CA SER A 400 14.21 -18.14 -29.72
C SER A 400 15.47 -18.17 -28.85
N LEU A 401 16.55 -18.78 -29.36
CA LEU A 401 17.83 -18.87 -28.63
C LEU A 401 18.36 -17.49 -28.20
N GLU A 402 18.25 -16.47 -29.06
CA GLU A 402 18.64 -15.09 -28.73
C GLU A 402 17.87 -14.55 -27.53
N ARG A 403 16.55 -14.74 -27.49
CA ARG A 403 15.70 -14.30 -26.37
C ARG A 403 15.99 -15.05 -25.09
N GLN A 404 16.31 -16.34 -25.17
CA GLN A 404 16.70 -17.14 -24.01
C GLN A 404 18.00 -16.59 -23.39
N TYR A 405 19.03 -16.32 -24.21
CA TYR A 405 20.28 -15.72 -23.72
C TYR A 405 20.08 -14.31 -23.18
N GLN A 406 19.26 -13.49 -23.83
CA GLN A 406 18.94 -12.14 -23.35
C GLN A 406 18.25 -12.19 -21.97
N LEU A 407 17.26 -13.06 -21.79
CA LEU A 407 16.59 -13.23 -20.50
C LEU A 407 17.57 -13.67 -19.40
N ILE A 408 18.44 -14.64 -19.69
CA ILE A 408 19.45 -15.09 -18.73
C ILE A 408 20.43 -13.96 -18.37
N ALA A 409 20.86 -13.17 -19.35
CA ALA A 409 21.76 -12.05 -19.14
C ALA A 409 21.14 -11.00 -18.21
N VAL A 410 19.91 -10.57 -18.50
CA VAL A 410 19.18 -9.58 -17.69
C VAL A 410 18.91 -10.09 -16.27
N LEU A 411 18.49 -11.36 -16.12
CA LEU A 411 18.24 -11.95 -14.81
C LEU A 411 19.50 -12.00 -13.94
N LYS A 412 20.69 -12.11 -14.55
CA LYS A 412 21.98 -12.06 -13.86
C LYS A 412 22.45 -10.65 -13.58
N GLU A 413 22.42 -9.78 -14.59
CA GLU A 413 22.95 -8.41 -14.50
C GLU A 413 22.15 -7.56 -13.51
N MET A 414 20.83 -7.75 -13.43
CA MET A 414 19.95 -7.06 -12.49
C MET A 414 19.76 -7.79 -11.15
N ASP A 415 20.51 -8.87 -10.88
CA ASP A 415 20.40 -9.71 -9.68
C ASP A 415 18.95 -10.08 -9.30
N VAL A 416 18.10 -10.31 -10.31
CA VAL A 416 16.65 -10.51 -10.13
C VAL A 416 16.39 -11.74 -9.26
N CYS A 417 17.21 -12.78 -9.38
CA CYS A 417 17.07 -14.02 -8.61
C CYS A 417 17.38 -13.86 -7.11
N GLN A 418 18.06 -12.78 -6.70
CA GLN A 418 18.28 -12.47 -5.29
C GLN A 418 17.17 -11.58 -4.73
N ARG A 419 16.70 -10.62 -5.52
CA ARG A 419 15.66 -9.64 -5.12
C ARG A 419 14.24 -10.21 -5.18
N ASN A 420 14.00 -11.14 -6.09
CA ASN A 420 12.70 -11.74 -6.36
C ASN A 420 12.79 -13.26 -6.38
N ARG A 421 11.66 -13.93 -6.11
CA ARG A 421 11.58 -15.39 -6.27
C ARG A 421 11.23 -15.71 -7.73
N VAL A 422 12.16 -16.36 -8.44
CA VAL A 422 11.99 -16.71 -9.86
C VAL A 422 11.59 -18.17 -10.02
N MET A 423 10.53 -18.39 -10.79
CA MET A 423 9.98 -19.71 -11.12
C MET A 423 9.91 -19.85 -12.65
N ILE A 424 10.46 -20.92 -13.19
CA ILE A 424 10.56 -21.13 -14.64
C ILE A 424 9.94 -22.47 -14.98
N SER A 425 9.05 -22.52 -15.97
CA SER A 425 8.53 -23.79 -16.49
C SER A 425 9.06 -24.11 -17.88
N CYS A 426 9.31 -25.40 -18.06
CA CYS A 426 9.90 -25.96 -19.25
C CYS A 426 9.13 -27.22 -19.68
N VAL A 427 8.84 -27.34 -20.97
CA VAL A 427 8.20 -28.49 -21.60
C VAL A 427 9.26 -29.45 -22.13
N CYS A 428 9.25 -30.69 -21.64
CA CYS A 428 10.16 -31.74 -22.08
C CYS A 428 9.49 -32.67 -23.10
N GLN A 429 10.28 -33.29 -23.98
CA GLN A 429 9.77 -34.32 -24.89
C GLN A 429 9.51 -35.63 -24.14
N SER A 430 8.71 -36.52 -24.74
CA SER A 430 8.34 -37.81 -24.12
C SER A 430 9.60 -38.63 -23.78
N GLY A 431 9.82 -38.88 -22.49
CA GLY A 431 10.98 -39.63 -21.98
C GLY A 431 12.19 -38.79 -21.58
N GLU A 432 12.15 -37.46 -21.74
CA GLU A 432 13.19 -36.55 -21.25
C GLU A 432 12.87 -36.02 -19.85
N TYR A 433 13.86 -36.00 -18.94
CA TYR A 433 13.73 -35.43 -17.59
C TYR A 433 14.01 -33.92 -17.53
N ILE A 434 14.86 -33.42 -18.44
CA ILE A 434 15.20 -32.01 -18.58
C ILE A 434 15.41 -31.67 -20.05
N SER A 435 14.79 -30.60 -20.54
CA SER A 435 15.04 -30.13 -21.92
C SER A 435 16.42 -29.48 -22.02
N LYS A 436 16.96 -29.37 -23.24
CA LYS A 436 18.22 -28.64 -23.49
C LYS A 436 18.16 -27.19 -23.01
N VAL A 437 17.00 -26.55 -23.15
CA VAL A 437 16.75 -25.19 -22.66
C VAL A 437 16.69 -25.20 -21.14
N GLY A 438 15.98 -26.16 -20.54
CA GLY A 438 15.92 -26.30 -19.09
C GLY A 438 17.30 -26.51 -18.44
N ALA A 439 18.19 -27.28 -19.09
CA ALA A 439 19.56 -27.47 -18.67
C ALA A 439 20.37 -26.17 -18.70
N LEU A 440 20.23 -25.38 -19.78
CA LEU A 440 20.88 -24.07 -19.91
C LEU A 440 20.47 -23.10 -18.77
N PHE A 441 19.17 -23.00 -18.48
CA PHE A 441 18.67 -22.15 -17.40
C PHE A 441 19.11 -22.64 -16.02
N ARG A 442 19.11 -23.97 -15.80
CA ARG A 442 19.58 -24.57 -14.54
C ARG A 442 21.05 -24.27 -14.28
N GLU A 443 21.92 -24.48 -15.27
CA GLU A 443 23.36 -24.22 -15.13
C GLU A 443 23.66 -22.73 -14.94
N LYS A 444 22.96 -21.84 -15.65
CA LYS A 444 23.24 -20.42 -15.61
C LYS A 444 22.67 -19.75 -14.36
N LEU A 445 21.48 -20.09 -13.92
CA LEU A 445 20.79 -19.43 -12.80
C LEU A 445 20.87 -20.20 -11.48
N SER A 446 21.54 -21.36 -11.44
CA SER A 446 21.64 -22.24 -10.26
C SER A 446 20.28 -22.63 -9.68
N CYS A 447 19.30 -22.91 -10.55
CA CYS A 447 17.93 -23.23 -10.14
C CYS A 447 17.82 -24.62 -9.51
N LEU A 448 16.94 -24.75 -8.50
CA LEU A 448 16.44 -26.04 -8.03
C LEU A 448 15.52 -26.65 -9.10
N SER A 449 15.68 -27.92 -9.42
CA SER A 449 14.91 -28.59 -10.46
C SER A 449 13.82 -29.47 -9.87
N LEU A 450 12.55 -29.25 -10.26
CA LEU A 450 11.43 -30.09 -9.90
C LEU A 450 10.84 -30.74 -11.15
N TYR A 451 10.94 -32.06 -11.23
CA TYR A 451 10.39 -32.84 -12.33
C TYR A 451 8.96 -33.28 -12.03
N LEU A 452 8.04 -33.02 -12.95
CA LEU A 452 6.66 -33.49 -12.90
C LEU A 452 6.49 -34.71 -13.79
N PRO A 453 6.22 -35.89 -13.21
CA PRO A 453 6.05 -37.10 -13.97
C PRO A 453 4.78 -37.03 -14.83
N PRO A 454 4.80 -37.62 -16.04
CA PRO A 454 3.62 -37.71 -16.88
C PRO A 454 2.55 -38.62 -16.26
N LEU A 455 1.29 -38.40 -16.63
CA LEU A 455 0.12 -39.08 -16.05
C LEU A 455 0.21 -40.61 -16.19
N ARG A 456 0.87 -41.11 -17.25
CA ARG A 456 1.10 -42.55 -17.46
C ARG A 456 1.93 -43.23 -16.36
N GLN A 457 2.85 -42.50 -15.71
CA GLN A 457 3.60 -43.02 -14.56
C GLN A 457 2.76 -43.01 -13.27
N LEU A 458 1.70 -42.18 -13.25
CA LEU A 458 0.75 -42.04 -12.16
C LEU A 458 -0.58 -42.77 -12.44
N SER A 459 -0.54 -43.83 -13.26
CA SER A 459 -1.74 -44.57 -13.68
C SER A 459 -2.55 -45.14 -12.50
N HIS A 460 -1.87 -45.49 -11.40
CA HIS A 460 -2.51 -45.95 -10.15
C HIS A 460 -3.39 -44.88 -9.49
N GLN A 461 -3.15 -43.58 -9.75
CA GLN A 461 -3.91 -42.45 -9.19
C GLN A 461 -5.10 -42.03 -10.06
N ILE A 462 -5.17 -42.50 -11.30
CA ILE A 462 -6.25 -42.16 -12.25
C ILE A 462 -7.65 -42.39 -11.67
N PRO A 463 -7.96 -43.48 -10.94
CA PRO A 463 -9.28 -43.67 -10.34
C PRO A 463 -9.65 -42.57 -9.33
N THR A 464 -8.70 -42.19 -8.47
CA THR A 464 -8.88 -41.11 -7.49
C THR A 464 -9.05 -39.76 -8.17
N LEU A 465 -8.22 -39.45 -9.17
CA LEU A 465 -8.32 -38.24 -9.98
C LEU A 465 -9.66 -38.14 -10.71
N MET A 466 -10.14 -39.25 -11.27
CA MET A 466 -11.43 -39.33 -11.94
C MET A 466 -12.57 -38.98 -10.97
N ASN A 467 -12.61 -39.60 -9.79
CA ASN A 467 -13.66 -39.35 -8.81
C ASN A 467 -13.68 -37.88 -8.35
N LEU A 468 -12.51 -37.27 -8.19
CA LEU A 468 -12.37 -35.86 -7.80
C LEU A 468 -12.82 -34.92 -8.93
N CYS A 469 -12.43 -35.21 -10.18
CA CYS A 469 -12.93 -34.49 -11.35
C CYS A 469 -14.45 -34.58 -11.47
N LEU A 470 -15.02 -35.77 -11.30
CA LEU A 470 -16.48 -35.99 -11.35
C LEU A 470 -17.19 -35.26 -10.22
N SER A 471 -16.65 -35.28 -9.00
CA SER A 471 -17.20 -34.52 -7.87
C SER A 471 -17.27 -33.02 -8.17
N HIS A 472 -16.19 -32.44 -8.72
CA HIS A 472 -16.17 -31.02 -9.09
C HIS A 472 -17.16 -30.71 -10.24
N MET A 473 -17.28 -31.61 -11.21
CA MET A 473 -18.22 -31.42 -12.33
C MET A 473 -19.68 -31.59 -11.91
N ASN A 474 -19.98 -32.50 -10.98
CA ASN A 474 -21.32 -32.74 -10.47
C ASN A 474 -21.95 -31.50 -9.81
N VAL A 475 -21.14 -30.56 -9.31
CA VAL A 475 -21.63 -29.28 -8.75
C VAL A 475 -22.31 -28.42 -9.82
N ASN A 476 -21.80 -28.46 -11.06
CA ASN A 476 -22.26 -27.61 -12.16
C ASN A 476 -23.16 -28.34 -13.16
N MET A 477 -23.45 -29.62 -12.92
CA MET A 477 -24.24 -30.46 -13.81
C MET A 477 -25.60 -30.79 -13.18
N PRO A 478 -26.67 -30.85 -13.98
CA PRO A 478 -28.00 -31.24 -13.49
C PRO A 478 -28.10 -32.73 -13.12
N ARG A 479 -27.07 -33.53 -13.42
CA ARG A 479 -27.01 -34.97 -13.17
C ARG A 479 -25.80 -35.29 -12.31
N GLN A 480 -26.00 -36.20 -11.34
CA GLN A 480 -24.92 -36.72 -10.49
C GLN A 480 -24.37 -38.01 -11.10
N ILE A 481 -23.09 -38.00 -11.45
CA ILE A 481 -22.34 -39.18 -11.87
C ILE A 481 -21.67 -39.77 -10.63
N LEU A 482 -21.94 -41.05 -10.35
CA LEU A 482 -21.49 -41.75 -9.15
C LEU A 482 -20.10 -42.37 -9.31
N GLY A 483 -19.67 -42.64 -10.55
CA GLY A 483 -18.36 -43.22 -10.83
C GLY A 483 -18.26 -43.84 -12.22
N ALA A 484 -17.27 -44.71 -12.42
CA ALA A 484 -17.07 -45.47 -13.64
C ALA A 484 -17.00 -46.97 -13.36
N ASP A 485 -17.35 -47.77 -14.36
CA ASP A 485 -17.22 -49.24 -14.30
C ASP A 485 -15.76 -49.66 -14.09
N PRO A 486 -15.49 -50.79 -13.41
CA PRO A 486 -14.13 -51.31 -13.25
C PRO A 486 -13.41 -51.54 -14.59
N GLU A 487 -14.14 -51.98 -15.62
CA GLU A 487 -13.60 -52.12 -16.97
C GLU A 487 -13.26 -50.76 -17.60
N ALA A 488 -14.08 -49.73 -17.36
CA ALA A 488 -13.81 -48.37 -17.81
C ALA A 488 -12.57 -47.76 -17.14
N LEU A 489 -12.38 -47.99 -15.85
CA LEU A 489 -11.19 -47.59 -15.10
C LEU A 489 -9.92 -48.25 -15.65
N SER A 490 -9.97 -49.55 -15.95
CA SER A 490 -8.84 -50.28 -16.52
C SER A 490 -8.41 -49.69 -17.87
N LEU A 491 -9.38 -49.28 -18.70
CA LEU A 491 -9.12 -48.65 -20.00
C LEU A 491 -8.46 -47.28 -19.83
N LEU A 492 -8.94 -46.46 -18.89
CA LEU A 492 -8.33 -45.16 -18.58
C LEU A 492 -6.91 -45.30 -18.01
N GLN A 493 -6.66 -46.35 -17.21
CA GLN A 493 -5.33 -46.64 -16.65
C GLN A 493 -4.32 -47.11 -17.70
N SER A 494 -4.78 -47.86 -18.71
CA SER A 494 -3.94 -48.38 -19.79
C SER A 494 -3.62 -47.38 -20.90
N TYR A 495 -4.22 -46.19 -20.86
CA TYR A 495 -4.04 -45.17 -21.91
C TYR A 495 -2.77 -44.34 -21.69
N ASN A 496 -2.10 -43.94 -22.78
CA ASN A 496 -0.79 -43.26 -22.72
C ASN A 496 -0.84 -41.77 -22.36
N TRP A 497 -2.02 -41.14 -22.48
CA TRP A 497 -2.27 -39.72 -22.15
C TRP A 497 -1.21 -38.75 -22.71
N PRO A 498 -1.07 -38.59 -24.03
CA PRO A 498 -0.06 -37.72 -24.66
C PRO A 498 -0.09 -36.25 -24.20
N HIS A 499 -1.24 -35.70 -23.77
CA HIS A 499 -1.31 -34.36 -23.16
C HIS A 499 -1.71 -34.40 -21.68
N ASN A 500 -1.34 -35.50 -21.00
CA ASN A 500 -1.45 -35.68 -19.55
C ASN A 500 -2.81 -35.25 -18.99
N TYR A 501 -2.81 -34.34 -18.01
CA TYR A 501 -4.01 -33.96 -17.26
C TYR A 501 -4.94 -33.06 -18.08
N THR A 502 -4.41 -32.26 -19.01
CA THR A 502 -5.23 -31.40 -19.88
C THR A 502 -6.13 -32.24 -20.77
N GLN A 503 -5.59 -33.31 -21.37
CA GLN A 503 -6.40 -34.26 -22.13
C GLN A 503 -7.31 -35.09 -21.22
N PHE A 504 -6.82 -35.55 -20.08
CA PHE A 504 -7.63 -36.28 -19.12
C PHE A 504 -8.90 -35.51 -18.71
N ARG A 505 -8.75 -34.23 -18.34
CA ARG A 505 -9.87 -33.35 -18.01
C ARG A 505 -10.86 -33.23 -19.16
N ARG A 506 -10.38 -33.03 -20.39
CA ARG A 506 -11.23 -32.93 -21.58
C ARG A 506 -12.03 -34.21 -21.79
N VAL A 507 -11.37 -35.36 -21.72
CA VAL A 507 -11.98 -36.69 -21.91
C VAL A 507 -13.01 -36.99 -20.84
N ILE A 508 -12.69 -36.77 -19.56
CA ILE A 508 -13.66 -36.94 -18.46
C ILE A 508 -14.83 -35.96 -18.63
N GLY A 509 -14.55 -34.74 -19.08
CA GLY A 509 -15.59 -33.74 -19.37
C GLY A 509 -16.56 -34.19 -20.48
N GLU A 510 -16.04 -34.72 -21.58
CA GLU A 510 -16.85 -35.28 -22.67
C GLU A 510 -17.65 -36.51 -22.20
N LEU A 511 -17.05 -37.38 -21.40
CA LEU A 511 -17.72 -38.56 -20.83
C LEU A 511 -18.85 -38.18 -19.88
N ALA A 512 -18.68 -37.11 -19.10
CA ALA A 512 -19.72 -36.61 -18.20
C ALA A 512 -20.93 -36.04 -18.95
N ILE A 513 -20.72 -35.43 -20.11
CA ILE A 513 -21.80 -34.87 -20.95
C ILE A 513 -22.48 -35.95 -21.78
N THR A 514 -21.71 -36.88 -22.34
CA THR A 514 -22.19 -37.92 -23.27
C THR A 514 -22.86 -39.08 -22.54
N GLY A 515 -22.54 -39.27 -21.25
CA GLY A 515 -23.11 -40.32 -20.41
C GLY A 515 -24.63 -40.20 -20.26
N THR A 516 -25.35 -41.24 -20.70
CA THR A 516 -26.80 -41.37 -20.48
C THR A 516 -27.14 -41.96 -19.11
N SER A 517 -26.22 -42.67 -18.47
CA SER A 517 -26.34 -43.32 -17.16
C SER A 517 -25.56 -42.60 -16.05
N GLN A 518 -25.89 -42.88 -14.78
CA GLN A 518 -25.17 -42.37 -13.59
C GLN A 518 -23.77 -42.99 -13.41
N ILE A 519 -23.45 -44.05 -14.15
CA ILE A 519 -22.15 -44.73 -14.15
C ILE A 519 -21.57 -44.66 -15.55
N ILE A 520 -20.30 -44.26 -15.66
CA ILE A 520 -19.57 -44.22 -16.92
C ILE A 520 -19.22 -45.66 -17.34
N THR A 521 -19.81 -46.11 -18.44
CA THR A 521 -19.60 -47.45 -18.98
C THR A 521 -18.33 -47.56 -19.81
N ALA A 522 -17.78 -48.78 -19.91
CA ALA A 522 -16.57 -49.05 -20.70
C ALA A 522 -16.74 -48.70 -22.19
N GLU A 523 -17.95 -48.88 -22.74
CA GLU A 523 -18.24 -48.56 -24.14
C GLU A 523 -18.15 -47.05 -24.41
N ASN A 524 -18.67 -46.21 -23.51
CA ASN A 524 -18.57 -44.75 -23.63
C ASN A 524 -17.10 -44.30 -23.61
N VAL A 525 -16.29 -44.87 -22.72
CA VAL A 525 -14.85 -44.60 -22.66
C VAL A 525 -14.14 -45.02 -23.95
N ARG A 526 -14.44 -46.22 -24.49
CA ARG A 526 -13.86 -46.68 -25.77
C ARG A 526 -14.19 -45.73 -26.91
N GLN A 527 -15.42 -45.24 -26.98
CA GLN A 527 -15.85 -44.33 -28.05
C GLN A 527 -15.12 -42.99 -27.98
N VAL A 528 -15.01 -42.37 -26.80
CA VAL A 528 -14.29 -41.09 -26.62
C VAL A 528 -12.80 -41.26 -26.87
N LEU A 529 -12.16 -42.32 -26.34
CA LEU A 529 -10.75 -42.60 -26.59
C LEU A 529 -10.46 -42.91 -28.08
N ARG A 530 -11.40 -43.53 -28.81
CA ARG A 530 -11.28 -43.74 -30.26
C ARG A 530 -11.35 -42.42 -31.03
N LYS A 531 -12.23 -41.50 -30.66
CA LYS A 531 -12.29 -40.15 -31.26
C LYS A 531 -10.99 -39.38 -31.03
N GLU A 532 -10.45 -39.43 -29.81
CA GLU A 532 -9.18 -38.79 -29.45
C GLU A 532 -7.99 -39.31 -30.26
N ARG A 533 -7.94 -40.63 -30.53
CA ARG A 533 -6.91 -41.21 -31.42
C ARG A 533 -6.99 -40.67 -32.86
N HIS A 534 -8.18 -40.29 -33.34
CA HIS A 534 -8.34 -39.69 -34.67
C HIS A 534 -8.03 -38.19 -34.67
N VAL A 535 -8.22 -37.47 -33.56
CA VAL A 535 -7.88 -36.03 -33.43
C VAL A 535 -6.37 -35.83 -33.22
N GLY A 536 -5.70 -36.72 -32.47
CA GLY A 536 -4.24 -36.69 -32.28
C GLY A 536 -3.43 -36.96 -33.55
N ALA A 537 -4.04 -37.52 -34.59
CA ALA A 537 -3.39 -37.75 -35.89
C ALA A 537 -3.20 -36.45 -36.71
N PHE A 538 -3.85 -35.34 -36.35
CA PHE A 538 -3.73 -34.06 -37.06
C PHE A 538 -2.54 -33.20 -36.61
N SER A 539 -1.94 -33.45 -35.43
CA SER A 539 -0.70 -32.76 -34.99
C SER A 539 0.58 -33.50 -35.38
N SER A 540 0.46 -34.67 -36.00
CA SER A 540 1.54 -35.41 -36.67
C SER A 540 1.39 -35.37 -38.19
N LEU A 541 1.18 -34.18 -38.78
CA LEU A 541 1.37 -33.95 -40.23
C LEU A 541 2.86 -33.85 -40.62
N LYS A 542 3.66 -34.73 -40.01
CA LYS A 542 4.96 -35.21 -40.51
C LYS A 542 5.12 -36.71 -40.26
N GLU A 543 4.03 -37.47 -40.25
CA GLU A 543 4.05 -38.92 -40.43
C GLU A 543 2.77 -39.32 -41.19
N ASN A 544 2.72 -38.96 -42.47
CA ASN A 544 1.90 -39.74 -43.40
C ASN A 544 2.58 -41.10 -43.53
N ALA A 545 1.77 -42.14 -43.43
CA ALA A 545 2.02 -43.45 -44.01
C ALA A 545 3.07 -44.35 -43.33
N ALA A 546 2.60 -45.59 -43.15
CA ALA A 546 3.37 -46.83 -43.12
C ALA A 546 4.13 -47.17 -41.83
N THR A 547 3.96 -48.43 -41.44
CA THR A 547 4.85 -49.16 -40.52
C THR A 547 6.32 -48.80 -40.78
N PRO A 548 7.11 -48.47 -39.74
CA PRO A 548 8.51 -48.10 -39.91
C PRO A 548 9.24 -49.23 -40.66
N LEU A 549 10.03 -48.86 -41.66
CA LEU A 549 10.88 -49.81 -42.37
C LEU A 549 11.96 -50.29 -41.40
N ASP A 550 12.00 -51.60 -41.16
CA ASP A 550 12.99 -52.25 -40.30
C ASP A 550 14.34 -52.30 -41.04
N LEU A 551 15.23 -51.35 -40.72
CA LEU A 551 16.54 -51.19 -41.35
C LEU A 551 17.55 -52.29 -40.96
N ASN A 552 17.17 -53.23 -40.09
CA ASN A 552 18.00 -54.38 -39.72
C ASN A 552 17.91 -55.55 -40.73
N ARG A 553 17.09 -55.41 -41.77
CA ARG A 553 16.87 -56.43 -42.80
C ARG A 553 17.76 -56.22 -44.02
N THR A 554 17.88 -57.26 -44.84
CA THR A 554 18.70 -57.16 -46.06
C THR A 554 18.09 -56.16 -47.05
N LEU A 555 18.96 -55.51 -47.84
CA LEU A 555 18.55 -54.52 -48.86
C LEU A 555 17.49 -55.07 -49.83
N SER A 556 17.51 -56.38 -50.10
CA SER A 556 16.50 -57.07 -50.90
C SER A 556 15.11 -57.05 -50.26
N GLU A 557 15.01 -57.36 -48.97
CA GLU A 557 13.73 -57.44 -48.24
C GLU A 557 13.12 -56.04 -48.07
N ILE A 558 13.96 -55.04 -47.77
CA ILE A 558 13.55 -53.64 -47.69
C ILE A 558 13.02 -53.15 -49.04
N SER A 559 13.70 -53.50 -50.15
CA SER A 559 13.26 -53.13 -51.49
C SER A 559 11.94 -53.79 -51.91
N GLN A 560 11.68 -55.00 -51.43
CA GLN A 560 10.43 -55.73 -51.68
C GLN A 560 9.27 -55.13 -50.88
N ASP A 561 9.47 -54.81 -49.60
CA ASP A 561 8.46 -54.15 -48.77
C ASP A 561 8.06 -52.79 -49.36
N ILE A 562 9.02 -52.03 -49.88
CA ILE A 562 8.76 -50.77 -50.58
C ILE A 562 7.98 -51.01 -51.87
N ALA A 563 8.34 -52.04 -52.65
CA ALA A 563 7.63 -52.38 -53.89
C ALA A 563 6.15 -52.77 -53.63
N ILE A 564 5.88 -53.57 -52.61
CA ILE A 564 4.52 -53.98 -52.22
C ILE A 564 3.71 -52.78 -51.75
N ARG A 565 4.30 -51.89 -50.95
CA ARG A 565 3.63 -50.66 -50.48
C ARG A 565 3.23 -49.75 -51.64
N VAL A 566 4.13 -49.51 -52.59
CA VAL A 566 3.83 -48.65 -53.75
C VAL A 566 2.79 -49.27 -54.69
N VAL A 567 2.76 -50.60 -54.82
CA VAL A 567 1.70 -51.30 -55.57
C VAL A 567 0.34 -51.16 -54.87
N ASN A 568 0.30 -51.28 -53.54
CA ASN A 568 -0.93 -51.11 -52.77
C ASN A 568 -1.45 -49.66 -52.81
N GLU A 569 -0.55 -48.67 -52.73
CA GLU A 569 -0.91 -47.24 -52.88
C GLU A 569 -1.40 -46.87 -54.29
N THR A 570 -1.08 -47.67 -55.30
CA THR A 570 -1.51 -47.46 -56.68
C THR A 570 -2.64 -48.39 -57.11
N GLU A 571 -3.36 -48.96 -56.14
CA GLU A 571 -4.51 -49.85 -56.33
C GLU A 571 -4.23 -51.02 -57.30
N GLY A 572 -3.01 -51.57 -57.26
CA GLY A 572 -2.61 -52.70 -58.11
C GLY A 572 -2.14 -52.32 -59.53
N ASN A 573 -2.02 -51.03 -59.87
CA ASN A 573 -1.51 -50.61 -61.17
C ASN A 573 0.03 -50.67 -61.25
N HIS A 574 0.56 -51.84 -61.63
CA HIS A 574 2.00 -52.09 -61.71
C HIS A 574 2.77 -51.12 -62.64
N THR A 575 2.13 -50.55 -63.66
CA THR A 575 2.74 -49.56 -64.56
C THR A 575 2.93 -48.21 -63.88
N ALA A 576 1.95 -47.78 -63.10
CA ALA A 576 2.03 -46.55 -62.31
C ALA A 576 3.03 -46.70 -61.15
N ALA A 577 3.02 -47.86 -60.48
CA ALA A 577 3.97 -48.21 -59.42
C ALA A 577 5.42 -48.19 -59.91
N ALA A 578 5.71 -48.82 -61.06
CA ALA A 578 7.05 -48.88 -61.64
C ALA A 578 7.59 -47.49 -62.01
N LYS A 579 6.73 -46.64 -62.60
CA LYS A 579 7.08 -45.25 -62.95
C LYS A 579 7.37 -44.41 -61.70
N ARG A 580 6.61 -44.60 -60.62
CA ARG A 580 6.80 -43.88 -59.35
C ARG A 580 8.09 -44.30 -58.63
N LEU A 581 8.50 -45.55 -58.76
CA LEU A 581 9.76 -46.08 -58.23
C LEU A 581 10.97 -45.82 -59.15
N GLY A 582 10.76 -45.29 -60.36
CA GLY A 582 11.84 -45.04 -61.33
C GLY A 582 12.47 -46.31 -61.92
N ILE A 583 11.78 -47.46 -61.87
CA ILE A 583 12.28 -48.75 -62.35
C ILE A 583 11.43 -49.28 -63.53
N SER A 584 12.00 -50.21 -64.31
CA SER A 584 11.24 -50.88 -65.37
C SER A 584 10.19 -51.85 -64.79
N ARG A 585 9.08 -52.07 -65.51
CA ARG A 585 8.00 -52.99 -65.11
C ARG A 585 8.51 -54.42 -64.85
N THR A 586 9.50 -54.87 -65.62
CA THR A 586 10.14 -56.18 -65.45
C THR A 586 10.95 -56.28 -64.15
N THR A 587 11.57 -55.18 -63.72
CA THR A 587 12.32 -55.11 -62.46
C THR A 587 11.37 -55.11 -61.25
N LEU A 588 10.25 -54.37 -61.33
CA LEU A 588 9.21 -54.39 -60.30
C LEU A 588 8.64 -55.81 -60.10
N TRP A 589 8.37 -56.54 -61.20
CA TRP A 589 7.85 -57.90 -61.13
C TRP A 589 8.85 -58.88 -60.49
N ARG A 590 10.14 -58.74 -60.81
CA ARG A 590 11.22 -59.55 -60.22
C ARG A 590 11.43 -59.26 -58.72
N LEU A 591 11.14 -58.05 -58.26
CA LEU A 591 11.17 -57.68 -56.84
C LEU A 591 9.96 -58.23 -56.06
N LEU A 592 8.83 -58.51 -56.73
CA LEU A 592 7.63 -59.09 -56.11
C LEU A 592 7.64 -60.63 -56.06
N GLN A 593 8.46 -61.29 -56.88
CA GLN A 593 8.56 -62.76 -56.97
C GLN A 593 9.69 -63.39 -56.15
N LYS A 594 10.65 -62.59 -55.69
CA LYS A 594 11.62 -63.02 -54.67
C LYS A 594 10.97 -63.03 -53.30
#